data_AF-A0A0B6YNV5-F1
#
_entry.id   AF-A0A0B6YNV5-F1
#
_cell.length_a   1.000
_cell.length_b   1.000
_cell.length_c   1.000
_cell.angle_alpha   90.00
_cell.angle_beta   90.00
_cell.angle_gamma   90.00
#
_symmetry.space_group_name_H-M   'P 1'
#
loop_
_entity.id
_entity.type
_entity.pdbx_description
1 polymer ?
#
loop_
_entity_poly.entity_id
_entity_poly.type
_entity_poly.pdbx_seq_one_letter_code
_entity_poly.pdbx_strand_id
1 'polypeptide(L)'
;DVLGVDGSKSGTIYFGDKPTMNSWLQKIATKIQSLLAQMIQMTNKLMTKDDHIQLMCWVYERISTDENNPVWKEKFLALKAADVYLFDVPPMR
;
A
#
# COMPACT_ATOMS: atom_id res chain seq x y z
N ASP A 1 4.45 -19.02 -4.12
CA ASP A 1 3.72 -17.94 -4.80
C ASP A 1 2.68 -18.51 -5.74
N VAL A 2 1.45 -18.02 -5.65
CA VAL A 2 0.39 -18.33 -6.63
C VAL A 2 0.51 -17.26 -7.69
N LEU A 3 1.03 -17.63 -8.86
CA LEU A 3 1.11 -16.76 -10.02
C LEU A 3 -0.20 -16.90 -10.79
N GLY A 4 -0.92 -15.78 -10.97
CA GLY A 4 -2.01 -15.70 -11.94
C GLY A 4 -1.49 -16.01 -13.35
N VAL A 5 -2.35 -16.52 -14.22
CA VAL A 5 -2.01 -16.93 -15.60
C VAL A 5 -1.47 -15.75 -16.44
N ASP A 6 -1.75 -14.52 -16.01
CA ASP A 6 -1.30 -13.25 -16.56
C ASP A 6 -0.05 -12.66 -15.86
N GLY A 7 0.57 -13.40 -14.92
CA GLY A 7 1.67 -12.89 -14.09
C GLY A 7 1.22 -11.97 -12.97
N SER A 8 -0.09 -11.79 -12.75
CA SER A 8 -0.60 -11.06 -11.59
C SER A 8 -0.36 -11.85 -10.30
N LYS A 9 -0.06 -11.14 -9.21
CA LYS A 9 0.15 -11.73 -7.87
C LYS A 9 -1.12 -11.73 -7.02
N SER A 10 -2.26 -11.40 -7.63
CA SER A 10 -3.56 -11.27 -6.97
C SER A 10 -4.46 -12.45 -7.33
N GLY A 11 -5.36 -12.80 -6.40
CA GLY A 11 -6.32 -13.87 -6.59
C GLY A 11 -7.63 -13.56 -5.87
N THR A 12 -8.75 -13.96 -6.47
CA THR A 12 -10.08 -13.77 -5.88
C THR A 12 -10.32 -14.81 -4.79
N ILE A 13 -10.75 -14.37 -3.62
CA ILE A 13 -11.16 -15.24 -2.50
C ILE A 13 -12.66 -15.08 -2.29
N TYR A 14 -13.38 -16.19 -2.30
CA TYR A 14 -14.82 -16.24 -2.05
C TYR A 14 -15.08 -16.62 -0.59
N PHE A 15 -16.07 -15.97 0.01
CA PHE A 15 -16.51 -16.23 1.38
C PHE A 15 -17.98 -16.66 1.37
N GLY A 16 -18.32 -17.65 2.20
CA GLY A 16 -19.69 -18.15 2.31
C GLY A 16 -20.66 -17.16 2.99
N ASP A 17 -20.14 -16.21 3.78
CA ASP A 17 -20.92 -15.22 4.50
C ASP A 17 -20.15 -13.89 4.67
N LYS A 18 -20.92 -12.80 4.80
CA LYS A 18 -20.39 -11.43 4.95
C LYS A 18 -19.61 -11.21 6.25
N PRO A 19 -20.03 -11.72 7.43
CA PRO A 19 -19.24 -11.62 8.66
C PRO A 19 -17.83 -12.20 8.54
N THR A 20 -17.68 -13.39 7.96
CA THR A 20 -16.39 -14.03 7.74
C THR A 20 -15.52 -13.17 6.81
N MET A 21 -16.08 -12.69 5.70
CA MET A 21 -15.36 -11.78 4.78
C MET A 21 -14.84 -10.53 5.51
N ASN A 22 -15.69 -9.87 6.30
CA ASN A 22 -15.29 -8.67 7.05
C ASN A 22 -14.20 -8.95 8.07
N SER A 23 -14.27 -10.09 8.76
CA SER A 23 -13.23 -10.52 9.72
C SER A 23 -11.88 -10.72 9.02
N TRP A 24 -11.88 -11.34 7.84
CA TRP A 24 -10.68 -11.51 7.03
C TRP A 24 -10.11 -10.18 6.53
N LEU A 25 -10.95 -9.31 5.98
CA LEU A 25 -10.54 -7.97 5.55
C LEU A 25 -9.90 -7.18 6.70
N GLN A 26 -10.52 -7.19 7.88
CA GLN A 26 -10.01 -6.48 9.04
C GLN A 26 -8.66 -7.04 9.50
N LYS A 27 -8.50 -8.36 9.53
CA LYS A 27 -7.23 -9.01 9.92
C LYS A 27 -6.12 -8.69 8.93
N ILE A 28 -6.41 -8.74 7.63
CA ILE A 28 -5.44 -8.40 6.58
C ILE A 28 -5.03 -6.93 6.68
N ALA A 29 -6.01 -6.01 6.75
CA ALA A 29 -5.74 -4.57 6.87
C ALA A 29 -4.91 -4.25 8.13
N THR A 30 -5.30 -4.79 9.28
CA THR A 30 -4.57 -4.63 10.55
C THR A 30 -3.13 -5.15 10.43
N LYS A 31 -2.94 -6.32 9.80
CA LYS A 31 -1.61 -6.91 9.64
C LYS A 31 -0.72 -6.06 8.74
N ILE A 32 -1.25 -5.56 7.62
CA ILE A 32 -0.54 -4.66 6.70
C ILE A 32 -0.12 -3.39 7.43
N GLN A 33 -1.03 -2.74 8.15
CA GLN A 33 -0.74 -1.53 8.92
C GLN A 33 0.33 -1.77 10.00
N SER A 34 0.25 -2.89 10.71
CA SER A 34 1.24 -3.27 11.72
C SER A 34 2.64 -3.46 11.12
N LEU A 35 2.74 -4.12 9.96
CA LEU A 35 4.01 -4.34 9.27
C LEU A 35 4.59 -3.02 8.73
N LEU A 36 3.74 -2.15 8.17
CA LEU A 36 4.15 -0.81 7.73
C LEU A 36 4.67 0.03 8.90
N ALA A 37 3.95 0.06 10.03
CA ALA A 37 4.40 0.78 11.21
C ALA A 37 5.75 0.27 11.73
N GLN A 38 5.96 -1.05 11.75
CA GLN A 38 7.24 -1.64 12.12
C GLN A 38 8.35 -1.23 11.15
N MET A 39 8.10 -1.27 9.84
CA MET A 39 9.05 -0.83 8.82
C MET A 39 9.43 0.65 8.98
N ILE A 40 8.45 1.53 9.20
CA ILE A 40 8.68 2.96 9.48
C ILE A 40 9.57 3.11 10.71
N GLN A 41 9.21 2.46 11.81
CA GLN A 41 10.00 2.53 13.05
C GLN A 41 11.44 2.06 12.85
N MET A 42 11.67 0.94 12.17
CA MET A 42 13.00 0.44 11.89
C MET A 42 13.80 1.37 10.97
N THR A 43 13.15 1.99 9.99
CA THR A 43 13.81 2.91 9.05
C THR A 43 14.16 4.23 9.72
N ASN A 44 13.24 4.81 10.49
CA ASN A 44 13.43 6.08 11.20
C ASN A 44 14.55 6.03 12.24
N LYS A 45 14.84 4.86 12.84
CA LYS A 45 16.00 4.68 13.74
C LYS A 45 17.35 5.02 13.09
N LEU A 46 17.42 5.02 11.76
CA LEU A 46 18.63 5.29 10.98
C LEU A 46 18.65 6.71 10.40
N MET A 47 17.67 7.54 10.73
CA MET A 47 17.47 8.87 10.15
C MET A 47 17.43 9.95 11.24
N THR A 48 17.65 11.21 10.83
CA THR A 48 17.42 12.35 11.71
C THR A 48 15.91 12.54 11.92
N LYS A 49 15.52 13.23 13.00
CA LYS A 49 14.09 13.48 13.27
C LYS A 49 13.41 14.26 12.14
N ASP A 50 14.15 15.16 11.51
CA ASP A 50 13.69 15.97 10.37
C ASP A 50 13.53 15.14 9.10
N ASP A 51 14.05 13.91 9.08
CA ASP A 51 13.94 12.96 7.97
C ASP A 51 12.99 11.79 8.26
N HIS A 52 12.25 11.83 9.36
CA HIS A 52 11.36 10.74 9.72
C HIS A 52 10.22 10.56 8.71
N ILE A 53 10.01 9.30 8.33
CA ILE A 53 8.84 8.86 7.60
C ILE A 53 7.66 8.84 8.58
N GLN A 54 6.57 9.49 8.18
CA GLN A 54 5.34 9.61 8.97
C GLN A 54 4.27 8.62 8.49
N LEU A 55 4.23 8.36 7.19
CA LEU A 55 3.25 7.47 6.57
C LEU A 55 3.89 6.77 5.38
N MET A 56 3.53 5.49 5.19
CA MET A 56 3.72 4.79 3.93
C MET A 56 2.47 3.98 3.63
N CYS A 57 2.00 4.01 2.38
CA CYS A 57 0.82 3.26 1.97
C CYS A 57 0.75 3.10 0.45
N TRP A 58 -0.06 2.15 0.01
CA TRP A 58 -0.49 2.07 -1.38
C TRP A 58 -1.65 3.05 -1.62
N VAL A 59 -1.60 3.76 -2.72
CA VAL A 59 -2.61 4.72 -3.19
C VAL A 59 -2.87 4.52 -4.68
N TYR A 60 -3.94 5.14 -5.18
CA TYR A 60 -4.21 5.21 -6.61
C TYR A 60 -4.04 6.65 -7.09
N GLU A 61 -3.18 6.85 -8.07
CA GLU A 61 -3.02 8.12 -8.77
C GLU A 61 -3.86 8.10 -10.05
N ARG A 62 -4.63 9.16 -10.28
CA ARG A 62 -5.35 9.33 -11.54
C ARG A 62 -4.35 9.83 -12.59
N ILE A 63 -4.13 9.04 -13.63
CA ILE A 63 -3.17 9.36 -14.70
C ILE A 63 -3.84 9.92 -15.97
N SER A 64 -5.16 9.78 -16.11
CA SER A 64 -5.91 10.37 -17.23
C SER A 64 -6.61 11.66 -16.81
N THR A 65 -6.49 12.71 -17.61
CA THR A 65 -7.25 13.96 -17.47
C THR A 65 -8.66 13.87 -18.06
N ASP A 66 -8.97 12.82 -18.81
CA ASP A 66 -10.33 12.57 -19.31
C ASP A 66 -11.27 12.27 -18.14
N GLU A 67 -12.31 13.08 -17.98
CA GLU A 67 -13.33 12.93 -16.93
C GLU A 67 -14.28 11.76 -17.21
N ASN A 68 -14.45 11.38 -18.48
CA ASN A 68 -15.37 10.31 -18.87
C ASN A 68 -14.74 8.92 -18.76
N ASN A 69 -13.41 8.82 -18.76
CA ASN A 69 -12.69 7.56 -18.59
C ASN A 69 -11.43 7.74 -17.74
N PRO A 70 -11.59 7.91 -16.41
CA PRO A 70 -10.46 8.09 -15.52
C PRO A 70 -9.67 6.78 -15.40
N VAL A 71 -8.41 6.82 -15.85
CA VAL A 71 -7.45 5.73 -15.65
C VAL A 71 -6.71 5.97 -14.34
N TRP A 72 -6.68 4.95 -13.48
CA TRP A 72 -5.99 4.97 -12.20
C TRP A 72 -4.80 4.02 -12.22
N LYS A 73 -3.66 4.49 -11.71
CA LYS A 73 -2.44 3.68 -11.55
C LYS A 73 -2.14 3.54 -10.06
N GLU A 74 -1.87 2.32 -9.62
CA GLU A 74 -1.40 2.07 -8.26
C GLU A 74 0.00 2.70 -8.07
N LYS A 75 0.19 3.35 -6.91
CA LYS A 75 1.43 3.99 -6.50
C LYS A 75 1.70 3.71 -5.03
N PHE A 76 2.97 3.59 -4.67
CA PHE A 76 3.40 3.58 -3.29
C PHE A 76 3.74 4.99 -2.83
N LEU A 77 3.03 5.50 -1.83
CA LEU A 77 3.22 6.82 -1.25
C LEU A 77 4.06 6.73 0.02
N ALA A 78 5.00 7.64 0.19
CA ALA A 78 5.67 7.90 1.46
C ALA A 78 5.60 9.39 1.81
N LEU A 79 5.19 9.69 3.04
CA LEU A 79 5.28 11.03 3.62
C LEU A 79 6.50 11.08 4.53
N LYS A 80 7.47 11.91 4.19
CA LYS A 80 8.71 12.12 4.95
C LYS A 80 8.81 13.60 5.26
N ALA A 81 8.76 13.95 6.55
CA ALA A 81 8.62 15.34 6.98
C ALA A 81 7.44 16.07 6.30
N ALA A 82 7.71 17.10 5.51
CA ALA A 82 6.71 17.85 4.73
C ALA A 82 6.62 17.40 3.26
N ASP A 83 7.46 16.45 2.85
CA ASP A 83 7.60 16.03 1.46
C ASP A 83 6.79 14.75 1.20
N VAL A 84 6.12 14.72 0.04
CA VAL A 84 5.39 13.56 -0.47
C VAL A 84 6.20 12.91 -1.58
N TYR A 85 6.45 11.60 -1.45
CA TYR A 85 7.12 10.79 -2.44
C TYR A 85 6.13 9.77 -3.01
N LEU A 86 6.14 9.60 -4.33
CA LEU A 86 5.33 8.61 -5.06
C LEU A 86 6.26 7.69 -5.85
N PHE A 87 6.08 6.40 -5.69
CA PHE A 87 6.86 5.36 -6.36
C PHE A 87 5.94 4.40 -7.10
N ASP A 88 6.43 3.78 -8.19
CA ASP A 88 5.67 2.70 -8.87
C ASP A 88 5.66 1.40 -8.06
N VAL A 89 6.69 1.18 -7.24
CA VAL A 89 6.81 0.05 -6.32
C VAL A 89 7.37 0.55 -4.98
N PRO A 90 7.16 -0.14 -3.85
CA PRO A 90 7.75 0.27 -2.59
C PRO A 90 9.28 0.32 -2.74
N PRO A 91 9.94 1.39 -2.26
CA PRO A 91 11.39 1.47 -2.33
C PRO A 91 11.98 0.32 -1.50
N MET A 92 12.49 -0.70 -2.18
CA MET A 92 13.26 -1.76 -1.53
C MET A 92 14.62 -1.19 -1.13
N ARG A 93 15.15 -1.66 -0.01
CA ARG A 93 16.59 -1.58 0.25
C ARG A 93 17.31 -2.70 -0.49
#